data_AF-Q1D895-F1
#
_entry.id   AF-Q1D895-F1
#
_cell.length_a   1.000
_cell.length_b   1.000
_cell.length_c   1.000
_cell.angle_alpha   90.00
_cell.angle_beta   90.00
_cell.angle_gamma   90.00
#
_symmetry.space_group_name_H-M   'P 1'
#
loop_
_entity.id
_entity.type
_entity.pdbx_description
1 polymer ?
#
loop_
_entity_poly.entity_id
_entity_poly.type
_entity_poly.pdbx_seq_one_letter_code
_entity_poly.pdbx_strand_id
1 'polypeptide(L)'
;MNRLSRYLLGELLVPLGVWVAFMFLLLFVMQFLRGTDVLLGSSVTLVDMARLLAYLAPHFLMMALPIAFLLAILLGLGRLGEDRELVALQALGIGPVRLLAAPMGIAVALSVLMLVITSTAQPWGLTGLKVLVSEVIRKNAVGDVKSGVFYEDLSNLTLYAEQVSADGKWTNVLLHDDREANSPLLVLAQRGQVGTSTSGEVLRFALEAGEVHRSAGRETEEYSIIRFDQAEISVGVGASMGKRSRFSYSREELTPGELMEAAREAEAQGEDARMYRMALHSRLGNALAPIAFALLGTPLAMGRRQSGRAWGYLLTLGGYVLYYLLSRVFEQMGQKGQLPAGLAGQMANLVFVAVGLVALYRVSRSGTVK
;
A
#
# COMPACT_ATOMS: atom_id res chain seq x y z
N MET A 1 -35.07 -5.22 -15.41
CA MET A 1 -34.13 -4.16 -15.82
C MET A 1 -34.62 -3.51 -17.11
N ASN A 2 -34.72 -2.18 -17.15
CA ASN A 2 -35.03 -1.44 -18.38
C ASN A 2 -33.91 -1.63 -19.42
N ARG A 3 -34.23 -1.69 -20.72
CA ARG A 3 -33.24 -1.86 -21.81
C ARG A 3 -32.13 -0.79 -21.75
N LEU A 4 -32.49 0.45 -21.44
CA LEU A 4 -31.56 1.55 -21.24
C LEU A 4 -30.53 1.27 -20.14
N SER A 5 -30.98 0.80 -18.97
CA SER A 5 -30.08 0.50 -17.85
C SER A 5 -29.11 -0.63 -18.20
N ARG A 6 -29.58 -1.65 -18.92
CA ARG A 6 -28.71 -2.74 -19.40
C ARG A 6 -27.68 -2.24 -20.40
N TYR A 7 -28.07 -1.34 -21.31
CA TYR A 7 -27.15 -0.72 -22.26
C TYR A 7 -26.07 0.10 -21.54
N LEU A 8 -26.48 1.02 -20.64
CA LEU A 8 -25.55 1.85 -19.86
C LEU A 8 -24.62 1.00 -18.97
N LEU A 9 -25.11 -0.10 -18.40
CA LEU A 9 -24.25 -1.01 -17.64
C LEU A 9 -23.19 -1.66 -18.54
N GLY A 10 -23.56 -2.14 -19.73
CA GLY A 10 -22.59 -2.68 -20.70
C GLY A 10 -21.52 -1.65 -21.08
N GLU A 11 -21.94 -0.40 -21.27
CA GLU A 11 -21.06 0.71 -21.62
C GLU A 11 -20.07 1.08 -20.51
N LEU A 12 -20.42 0.83 -19.24
CA LEU A 12 -19.57 1.15 -18.09
C LEU A 12 -18.72 -0.04 -17.64
N LEU A 13 -19.24 -1.26 -17.73
CA LEU A 13 -18.56 -2.47 -17.24
C LEU A 13 -17.32 -2.83 -18.05
N VAL A 14 -17.36 -2.65 -19.39
CA VAL A 14 -16.20 -2.95 -20.24
C VAL A 14 -15.03 -2.00 -19.94
N PRO A 15 -15.18 -0.66 -19.96
CA PRO A 15 -14.13 0.25 -19.53
C PRO A 15 -13.68 0.03 -18.09
N LEU A 16 -14.60 -0.28 -17.17
CA LEU A 16 -14.26 -0.57 -15.78
C LEU A 16 -13.30 -1.76 -15.68
N GLY A 17 -13.60 -2.88 -16.32
CA GLY A 17 -12.72 -4.06 -16.31
C GLY A 17 -11.34 -3.75 -16.90
N VAL A 18 -11.29 -3.05 -18.03
CA VAL A 18 -10.03 -2.63 -18.67
C VAL A 18 -9.20 -1.73 -17.75
N TRP A 19 -9.82 -0.73 -17.13
CA TRP A 19 -9.11 0.18 -16.22
C TRP A 19 -8.69 -0.48 -14.91
N VAL A 20 -9.49 -1.41 -14.37
CA VAL A 20 -9.09 -2.21 -13.20
C VAL A 20 -7.87 -3.04 -13.54
N ALA A 21 -7.87 -3.75 -14.68
CA ALA A 21 -6.72 -4.54 -15.12
C ALA A 21 -5.47 -3.68 -15.37
N PHE A 22 -5.63 -2.53 -16.04
CA PHE A 22 -4.53 -1.60 -16.29
C PHE A 22 -3.95 -1.03 -14.99
N MET A 23 -4.80 -0.55 -14.08
CA MET A 23 -4.37 -0.01 -12.78
C MET A 23 -3.73 -1.10 -11.91
N PHE A 24 -4.29 -2.30 -11.90
CA PHE A 24 -3.70 -3.43 -11.19
C PHE A 24 -2.29 -3.75 -11.70
N LEU A 25 -2.13 -3.88 -13.02
CA LEU A 25 -0.84 -4.15 -13.65
C LEU A 25 0.16 -3.02 -13.38
N LEU A 26 -0.27 -1.76 -13.51
CA LEU A 26 0.57 -0.60 -13.25
C LEU A 26 1.07 -0.59 -11.79
N LEU A 27 0.18 -0.80 -10.82
CA LEU A 27 0.54 -0.87 -9.40
C LEU A 27 1.47 -2.05 -9.11
N PHE A 28 1.22 -3.20 -9.73
CA PHE A 28 2.08 -4.37 -9.60
C PHE A 28 3.49 -4.09 -10.11
N VAL A 29 3.63 -3.54 -11.31
CA VAL A 29 4.95 -3.18 -11.88
C VAL A 29 5.66 -2.16 -11.00
N MET A 30 4.96 -1.11 -10.56
CA MET A 30 5.53 -0.11 -9.66
C MET A 30 6.02 -0.71 -8.34
N GLN A 31 5.27 -1.66 -7.76
CA GLN A 31 5.68 -2.34 -6.54
C GLN A 31 6.84 -3.30 -6.78
N PHE A 32 6.83 -4.01 -7.90
CA PHE A 32 7.90 -4.91 -8.31
C PHE A 32 9.22 -4.16 -8.49
N LEU A 33 9.20 -3.01 -9.18
CA LEU A 33 10.35 -2.13 -9.37
C LEU A 33 10.92 -1.58 -8.05
N ARG A 34 10.08 -1.37 -7.03
CA ARG A 34 10.55 -0.99 -5.68
C ARG A 34 11.12 -2.15 -4.88
N GLY A 35 10.78 -3.38 -5.25
CA GLY A 35 11.16 -4.61 -4.53
C GLY A 35 12.34 -5.36 -5.15
N THR A 36 12.93 -4.85 -6.23
CA THR A 36 13.97 -5.56 -7.00
C THR A 36 15.14 -6.02 -6.15
N ASP A 37 15.58 -5.22 -5.17
CA ASP A 37 16.75 -5.56 -4.36
C ASP A 37 16.53 -6.82 -3.49
N VAL A 38 15.29 -7.04 -3.05
CA VAL A 38 14.90 -8.20 -2.23
C VAL A 38 14.41 -9.37 -3.09
N LEU A 39 13.80 -9.07 -4.24
CA LEU A 39 13.15 -10.04 -5.12
C LEU A 39 14.06 -10.62 -6.21
N LEU A 40 15.19 -9.97 -6.52
CA LEU A 40 16.21 -10.48 -7.45
C LEU A 40 17.31 -11.28 -6.76
N GLY A 41 17.17 -11.55 -5.46
CA GLY A 41 18.01 -12.52 -4.76
C GLY A 41 17.96 -13.87 -5.47
N SER A 42 19.10 -14.56 -5.56
CA SER A 42 19.29 -15.77 -6.38
C SER A 42 18.36 -16.95 -5.99
N SER A 43 17.64 -16.83 -4.88
CA SER A 43 16.80 -17.89 -4.30
C SER A 43 15.28 -17.71 -4.51
N VAL A 44 14.81 -16.64 -5.17
CA VAL A 44 13.37 -16.38 -5.38
C VAL A 44 12.82 -17.22 -6.52
N THR A 45 11.83 -18.07 -6.24
CA THR A 45 11.20 -18.94 -7.24
C THR A 45 10.02 -18.25 -7.93
N LEU A 46 9.62 -18.74 -9.10
CA LEU A 46 8.40 -18.28 -9.79
C LEU A 46 7.13 -18.48 -8.93
N VAL A 47 7.15 -19.49 -8.05
CA VAL A 47 6.07 -19.75 -7.09
C VAL A 47 6.00 -18.66 -6.02
N ASP A 48 7.14 -18.19 -5.52
CA ASP A 48 7.20 -17.09 -4.55
C ASP A 48 6.66 -15.80 -5.17
N MET A 49 6.95 -15.56 -6.45
CA MET A 49 6.40 -14.42 -7.19
C MET A 49 4.88 -14.51 -7.35
N ALA A 50 4.34 -15.70 -7.67
CA ALA A 50 2.91 -15.92 -7.78
C ALA A 50 2.19 -15.73 -6.42
N ARG A 51 2.80 -16.20 -5.32
CA ARG A 51 2.29 -15.97 -3.96
C ARG A 51 2.30 -14.50 -3.60
N LEU A 52 3.37 -13.78 -3.94
CA LEU A 52 3.49 -12.34 -3.72
C LEU A 52 2.41 -11.56 -4.48
N LEU A 53 2.16 -11.92 -5.74
CA LEU A 53 1.07 -11.35 -6.53
C LEU A 53 -0.29 -11.61 -5.85
N ALA A 54 -0.56 -12.85 -5.44
CA ALA A 54 -1.81 -13.22 -4.79
C ALA A 54 -2.04 -12.46 -3.47
N TYR A 55 -1.00 -12.26 -2.67
CA TYR A 55 -1.06 -11.52 -1.41
C TYR A 55 -1.22 -10.00 -1.60
N LEU A 56 -0.62 -9.42 -2.63
CA LEU A 56 -0.78 -8.00 -2.96
C LEU A 56 -2.09 -7.67 -3.69
N ALA A 57 -2.69 -8.66 -4.36
CA ALA A 57 -3.85 -8.44 -5.21
C ALA A 57 -5.03 -7.75 -4.50
N PRO A 58 -5.45 -8.17 -3.28
CA PRO A 58 -6.53 -7.49 -2.56
C PRO A 58 -6.23 -6.01 -2.26
N HIS A 59 -4.98 -5.71 -1.89
CA HIS A 59 -4.54 -4.35 -1.60
C HIS A 59 -4.55 -3.47 -2.86
N PHE A 60 -4.05 -4.00 -4.00
CA PHE A 60 -4.08 -3.27 -5.26
C PHE A 60 -5.48 -3.08 -5.81
N LEU A 61 -6.37 -4.06 -5.67
CA LEU A 61 -7.77 -3.89 -6.04
C LEU A 61 -8.44 -2.76 -5.25
N MET A 62 -8.16 -2.65 -3.95
CA MET A 62 -8.70 -1.58 -3.11
C MET A 62 -8.28 -0.17 -3.60
N MET A 63 -7.07 -0.04 -4.15
CA MET A 63 -6.57 1.21 -4.74
C MET A 63 -7.05 1.43 -6.18
N ALA A 64 -7.11 0.37 -6.98
CA ALA A 64 -7.45 0.43 -8.40
C ALA A 64 -8.94 0.71 -8.65
N LEU A 65 -9.84 0.08 -7.88
CA LEU A 65 -11.28 0.12 -8.13
C LEU A 65 -11.87 1.54 -8.18
N PRO A 66 -11.59 2.46 -7.22
CA PRO A 66 -12.17 3.79 -7.25
C PRO A 66 -11.70 4.64 -8.45
N ILE A 67 -10.42 4.58 -8.80
CA ILE A 67 -9.86 5.29 -9.97
C ILE A 67 -10.47 4.74 -11.24
N ALA A 68 -10.43 3.41 -11.40
CA ALA A 68 -10.92 2.73 -12.59
C ALA A 68 -12.40 2.99 -12.81
N PHE A 69 -13.19 3.06 -11.73
CA PHE A 69 -14.60 3.38 -11.80
C PHE A 69 -14.87 4.82 -12.24
N LEU A 70 -14.13 5.80 -11.71
CA LEU A 70 -14.24 7.19 -12.15
C LEU A 70 -13.86 7.34 -13.64
N LEU A 71 -12.81 6.66 -14.09
CA LEU A 71 -12.40 6.57 -15.50
C LEU A 71 -13.46 5.90 -16.38
N ALA A 72 -14.06 4.81 -15.91
CA ALA A 72 -15.13 4.12 -16.62
C ALA A 72 -16.36 5.02 -16.81
N ILE A 73 -16.74 5.80 -15.79
CA ILE A 73 -17.83 6.78 -15.92
C ILE A 73 -17.49 7.84 -16.96
N LEU A 74 -16.32 8.47 -16.86
CA LEU A 74 -15.96 9.55 -17.78
C LEU A 74 -15.79 9.06 -19.21
N LEU A 75 -15.25 7.86 -19.45
CA LEU A 75 -15.12 7.32 -20.80
C LEU A 75 -16.43 6.75 -21.34
N GLY A 76 -17.16 5.96 -20.55
CA GLY A 76 -18.41 5.34 -21.00
C GLY A 76 -19.46 6.40 -21.30
N LEU A 77 -19.75 7.29 -20.34
CA LEU A 77 -20.69 8.39 -20.59
C LEU A 77 -20.10 9.46 -21.52
N GLY A 78 -18.79 9.67 -21.51
CA GLY A 78 -18.12 10.59 -22.44
C GLY A 78 -18.27 10.15 -23.89
N ARG A 79 -18.09 8.86 -24.19
CA ARG A 79 -18.31 8.30 -25.54
C ARG A 79 -19.76 8.50 -25.99
N LEU A 80 -20.73 8.20 -25.12
CA LEU A 80 -22.14 8.47 -25.41
C LEU A 80 -22.42 9.96 -25.68
N GLY A 81 -21.62 10.86 -25.09
CA GLY A 81 -21.65 12.29 -25.39
C GLY A 81 -21.05 12.65 -26.75
N GLU A 82 -19.89 12.07 -27.09
CA GLU A 82 -19.21 12.21 -28.39
C GLU A 82 -20.12 11.73 -29.54
N ASP A 83 -20.79 10.57 -29.35
CA ASP A 83 -21.67 9.94 -30.34
C ASP A 83 -23.09 10.55 -30.36
N ARG A 84 -23.33 11.63 -29.61
CA ARG A 84 -24.63 12.32 -29.45
C ARG A 84 -25.77 11.46 -28.90
N GLU A 85 -25.50 10.26 -28.41
CA GLU A 85 -26.49 9.38 -27.79
C GLU A 85 -27.07 9.99 -26.51
N LEU A 86 -26.26 10.67 -25.69
CA LEU A 86 -26.74 11.37 -24.49
C LEU A 86 -27.76 12.46 -24.85
N VAL A 87 -27.55 13.17 -25.97
CA VAL A 87 -28.46 14.22 -26.44
C VAL A 87 -29.77 13.60 -26.94
N ALA A 88 -29.69 12.49 -27.68
CA ALA A 88 -30.87 11.76 -28.13
C ALA A 88 -31.71 11.23 -26.96
N LEU A 89 -31.06 10.68 -25.92
CA LEU A 89 -31.75 10.23 -24.71
C LEU A 89 -32.43 11.39 -23.97
N GLN A 90 -31.76 12.53 -23.85
CA GLN A 90 -32.33 13.73 -23.24
C GLN A 90 -33.52 14.28 -24.05
N ALA A 91 -33.48 14.22 -25.38
CA ALA A 91 -34.60 14.60 -26.24
C ALA A 91 -35.83 13.69 -26.06
N LEU A 92 -35.63 12.44 -25.65
CA LEU A 92 -36.69 11.50 -25.25
C LEU A 92 -37.19 11.72 -23.81
N GLY A 93 -36.78 12.80 -23.15
CA GLY A 93 -37.19 13.14 -21.78
C GLY A 93 -36.45 12.35 -20.69
N ILE A 94 -35.36 11.65 -21.03
CA ILE A 94 -34.54 10.93 -20.05
C ILE A 94 -33.61 11.92 -19.36
N GLY A 95 -34.00 12.35 -18.16
CA GLY A 95 -33.22 13.31 -17.36
C GLY A 95 -31.90 12.74 -16.81
N PRO A 96 -30.96 13.62 -16.41
CA PRO A 96 -29.65 13.22 -15.85
C PRO A 96 -29.70 12.28 -14.65
N VAL A 97 -30.72 12.43 -13.80
CA VAL A 97 -30.93 11.58 -12.62
C VAL A 97 -31.21 10.12 -13.01
N ARG A 98 -31.90 9.89 -14.13
CA ARG A 98 -32.18 8.52 -14.62
C ARG A 98 -30.94 7.88 -15.23
N LEU A 99 -30.05 8.68 -15.82
CA LEU A 99 -28.76 8.22 -16.33
C LEU A 99 -27.77 7.87 -15.20
N LEU A 100 -27.87 8.52 -14.04
CA LEU A 100 -27.09 8.19 -12.83
C LEU A 100 -27.40 6.78 -12.27
N ALA A 101 -28.56 6.21 -12.57
CA ALA A 101 -28.97 4.92 -11.99
C ALA A 101 -28.00 3.78 -12.30
N ALA A 102 -27.41 3.74 -13.49
CA ALA A 102 -26.46 2.69 -13.87
C ALA A 102 -25.09 2.86 -13.16
N PRO A 103 -24.42 4.04 -13.20
CA PRO A 103 -23.25 4.30 -12.36
C PRO A 103 -23.51 4.04 -10.88
N MET A 104 -24.64 4.48 -10.33
CA MET A 104 -24.96 4.28 -8.92
C MET A 104 -25.10 2.79 -8.57
N GLY A 105 -25.73 1.99 -9.42
CA GLY A 105 -25.83 0.53 -9.21
C GLY A 105 -24.46 -0.15 -9.16
N ILE A 106 -23.55 0.24 -10.06
CA ILE A 106 -22.16 -0.24 -10.04
C ILE A 106 -21.44 0.25 -8.79
N ALA A 107 -21.60 1.52 -8.41
CA ALA A 107 -20.97 2.08 -7.22
C ALA A 107 -21.35 1.35 -5.94
N VAL A 108 -22.63 1.04 -5.75
CA VAL A 108 -23.10 0.26 -4.59
C VAL A 108 -22.49 -1.14 -4.60
N ALA A 109 -22.47 -1.82 -5.75
CA ALA A 109 -21.85 -3.14 -5.88
C ALA A 109 -20.34 -3.10 -5.58
N LEU A 110 -19.62 -2.09 -6.10
CA LEU A 110 -18.21 -1.88 -5.84
C LEU A 110 -17.95 -1.53 -4.37
N SER A 111 -18.80 -0.72 -3.74
CA SER A 111 -18.66 -0.41 -2.32
C SER A 111 -18.84 -1.64 -1.43
N VAL A 112 -19.82 -2.50 -1.74
CA VAL A 112 -19.98 -3.78 -1.03
C VAL A 112 -18.76 -4.68 -1.26
N LEU A 113 -18.28 -4.80 -2.50
CA LEU A 113 -17.07 -5.57 -2.81
C LEU A 113 -15.86 -5.04 -2.05
N MET A 114 -15.64 -3.73 -2.03
CA MET A 114 -14.55 -3.08 -1.32
C MET A 114 -14.66 -3.25 0.20
N LEU A 115 -15.86 -3.25 0.77
CA LEU A 115 -16.09 -3.57 2.18
C LEU A 115 -15.70 -5.02 2.50
N VAL A 116 -16.02 -5.97 1.62
CA VAL A 116 -15.61 -7.37 1.79
C VAL A 116 -14.09 -7.50 1.68
N ILE A 117 -13.47 -6.83 0.70
CA ILE A 117 -12.01 -6.85 0.50
C ILE A 117 -11.30 -6.27 1.73
N THR A 118 -11.68 -5.08 2.20
CA THR A 118 -10.99 -4.41 3.32
C THR A 118 -11.21 -5.09 4.67
N SER A 119 -12.28 -5.86 4.82
CA SER A 119 -12.56 -6.59 6.06
C SER A 119 -11.88 -7.96 6.14
N THR A 120 -11.68 -8.64 5.01
CA THR A 120 -11.18 -10.03 4.98
C THR A 120 -9.95 -10.21 4.10
N ALA A 121 -10.08 -10.00 2.78
CA ALA A 121 -9.05 -10.33 1.80
C ALA A 121 -7.77 -9.47 1.93
N GLN A 122 -7.91 -8.19 2.25
CA GLN A 122 -6.79 -7.27 2.39
C GLN A 122 -5.95 -7.58 3.65
N PRO A 123 -6.52 -7.71 4.86
CA PRO A 123 -5.80 -8.20 6.05
C PRO A 123 -5.07 -9.53 5.80
N TRP A 124 -5.76 -10.50 5.20
CA TRP A 124 -5.17 -11.80 4.85
C TRP A 124 -3.97 -11.66 3.92
N GLY A 125 -4.12 -10.86 2.85
CA GLY A 125 -3.07 -10.65 1.86
C GLY A 125 -1.83 -9.98 2.47
N LEU A 126 -2.02 -8.91 3.24
CA LEU A 126 -0.90 -8.15 3.80
C LEU A 126 -0.18 -8.91 4.91
N THR A 127 -0.90 -9.68 5.73
CA THR A 127 -0.28 -10.56 6.75
C THR A 127 0.49 -11.70 6.08
N GLY A 128 -0.09 -12.33 5.05
CA GLY A 128 0.59 -13.37 4.26
C GLY A 128 1.83 -12.84 3.54
N LEU A 129 1.79 -11.60 3.03
CA LEU A 129 2.93 -10.92 2.42
C LEU A 129 4.07 -10.73 3.43
N LYS A 130 3.79 -10.31 4.66
CA LYS A 130 4.80 -10.17 5.72
C LYS A 130 5.52 -11.48 6.01
N VAL A 131 4.76 -12.56 6.17
CA VAL A 131 5.32 -13.90 6.40
C VAL A 131 6.19 -14.33 5.21
N LEU A 132 5.69 -14.18 3.98
CA LEU A 132 6.43 -14.54 2.77
C LEU A 132 7.74 -13.73 2.63
N VAL A 133 7.70 -12.42 2.86
CA VAL A 133 8.89 -11.57 2.81
C VAL A 133 9.90 -12.01 3.86
N SER A 134 9.46 -12.33 5.09
CA SER A 134 10.36 -12.84 6.13
C SER A 134 10.99 -14.19 5.76
N GLU A 135 10.24 -15.08 5.10
CA GLU A 135 10.73 -16.37 4.63
C GLU A 135 11.77 -16.20 3.50
N VAL A 136 11.48 -15.33 2.52
CA VAL A 136 12.39 -15.01 1.41
C VAL A 136 13.66 -14.34 1.93
N ILE A 137 13.54 -13.39 2.86
CA ILE A 137 14.70 -12.77 3.52
C ILE A 137 15.50 -13.83 4.29
N ARG A 138 14.86 -14.74 5.03
CA ARG A 138 15.56 -15.83 5.74
C ARG A 138 16.31 -16.73 4.76
N LYS A 139 15.66 -17.12 3.66
CA LYS A 139 16.26 -17.95 2.61
C LYS A 139 17.46 -17.25 1.95
N ASN A 140 17.36 -15.93 1.73
CA ASN A 140 18.44 -15.12 1.18
C ASN A 140 19.58 -14.87 2.20
N ALA A 141 19.27 -14.61 3.47
CA ALA A 141 20.25 -14.25 4.50
C ALA A 141 21.09 -15.45 4.99
N VAL A 142 20.51 -16.65 5.01
CA VAL A 142 21.22 -17.89 5.42
C VAL A 142 21.98 -18.51 4.25
N GLY A 143 21.63 -18.18 3.00
CA GLY A 143 22.13 -18.87 1.81
C GLY A 143 23.03 -18.08 0.85
N ASP A 144 23.12 -16.75 0.95
CA ASP A 144 23.68 -15.94 -0.15
C ASP A 144 24.48 -14.71 0.30
N VAL A 145 25.33 -14.86 1.33
CA VAL A 145 26.44 -13.89 1.52
C VAL A 145 27.42 -14.10 0.36
N LYS A 146 27.47 -13.13 -0.55
CA LYS A 146 28.32 -13.17 -1.73
C LYS A 146 29.69 -12.63 -1.40
N SER A 147 30.72 -13.32 -1.87
CA SER A 147 32.11 -12.90 -1.79
C SER A 147 32.27 -11.47 -2.31
N GLY A 148 32.84 -10.59 -1.49
CA GLY A 148 33.19 -9.22 -1.87
C GLY A 148 32.03 -8.21 -1.89
N VAL A 149 30.87 -8.52 -1.31
CA VAL A 149 29.72 -7.60 -1.22
C VAL A 149 29.58 -7.07 0.21
N PHE A 150 29.44 -5.75 0.35
CA PHE A 150 29.08 -5.12 1.61
C PHE A 150 27.57 -5.17 1.81
N TYR A 151 27.13 -5.82 2.89
CA TYR A 151 25.75 -5.87 3.34
C TYR A 151 25.54 -4.86 4.47
N GLU A 152 25.22 -3.62 4.11
CA GLU A 152 24.91 -2.52 5.05
C GLU A 152 23.44 -2.56 5.53
N ASP A 153 22.71 -3.60 5.10
CA ASP A 153 21.27 -3.65 5.13
C ASP A 153 20.67 -4.39 6.35
N LEU A 154 21.49 -4.67 7.36
CA LEU A 154 21.06 -5.41 8.54
C LEU A 154 21.11 -4.49 9.76
N SER A 155 20.05 -3.71 10.05
CA SER A 155 19.90 -3.08 11.38
C SER A 155 21.02 -2.10 11.81
N ASN A 156 21.58 -1.30 10.90
CA ASN A 156 22.80 -0.50 11.13
C ASN A 156 24.02 -1.35 11.44
N LEU A 157 24.03 -2.58 10.94
CA LEU A 157 25.18 -3.44 10.94
C LEU A 157 25.59 -3.73 9.50
N THR A 158 26.88 -3.53 9.24
CA THR A 158 27.53 -3.78 7.97
C THR A 158 28.28 -5.09 8.07
N LEU A 159 27.92 -6.05 7.22
CA LEU A 159 28.61 -7.32 7.10
C LEU A 159 29.36 -7.38 5.76
N TYR A 160 30.62 -7.78 5.79
CA TYR A 160 31.42 -8.06 4.61
C TYR A 160 32.18 -9.37 4.83
N ALA A 161 32.24 -10.19 3.77
CA ALA A 161 33.08 -11.37 3.72
C ALA A 161 33.83 -11.36 2.39
N GLU A 162 35.15 -11.49 2.44
CA GLU A 162 35.99 -11.48 1.23
C GLU A 162 35.73 -12.72 0.37
N GLN A 163 35.67 -13.90 1.00
CA GLN A 163 35.36 -15.16 0.33
C GLN A 163 34.33 -15.95 1.13
N VAL A 164 33.38 -16.54 0.42
CA VAL A 164 32.39 -17.47 0.96
C VAL A 164 32.53 -18.80 0.25
N SER A 165 32.88 -19.84 1.00
CA SER A 165 32.96 -21.22 0.50
C SER A 165 31.55 -21.79 0.27
N ALA A 166 31.43 -22.80 -0.59
CA ALA A 166 30.17 -23.52 -0.85
C ALA A 166 29.53 -24.12 0.41
N ASP A 167 30.33 -24.37 1.46
CA ASP A 167 29.88 -24.88 2.76
C ASP A 167 29.37 -23.79 3.71
N GLY A 168 29.28 -22.53 3.27
CA GLY A 168 28.80 -21.40 4.08
C GLY A 168 29.82 -20.82 5.07
N LYS A 169 31.10 -21.21 4.92
CA LYS A 169 32.23 -20.65 5.70
C LYS A 169 32.76 -19.40 5.03
N TRP A 170 33.02 -18.37 5.83
CA TRP A 170 33.50 -17.08 5.39
C TRP A 170 34.98 -16.91 5.74
N THR A 171 35.71 -16.21 4.88
CA THR A 171 37.10 -15.81 5.07
C THR A 171 37.18 -14.29 5.07
N ASN A 172 37.94 -13.73 6.02
CA ASN A 172 38.11 -12.29 6.21
C ASN A 172 36.78 -11.56 6.32
N VAL A 173 36.18 -11.70 7.49
CA VAL A 173 34.89 -11.13 7.86
C VAL A 173 35.10 -9.79 8.53
N LEU A 174 34.37 -8.78 8.06
CA LEU A 174 34.23 -7.50 8.71
C LEU A 174 32.77 -7.34 9.13
N LEU A 175 32.55 -7.04 10.39
CA LEU A 175 31.24 -6.76 10.97
C LEU A 175 31.32 -5.43 11.69
N HIS A 176 30.60 -4.43 11.20
CA HIS A 176 30.50 -3.12 11.84
C HIS A 176 29.10 -2.97 12.42
N ASP A 177 28.96 -2.56 13.68
CA ASP A 177 27.68 -2.39 14.36
C ASP A 177 27.55 -0.96 14.90
N ASP A 178 26.71 -0.18 14.22
CA ASP A 178 26.37 1.22 14.52
C ASP A 178 24.99 1.36 15.19
N ARG A 179 24.49 0.29 15.84
CA ARG A 179 23.20 0.37 16.57
C ARG A 179 23.25 1.35 17.73
N GLU A 180 24.39 1.46 18.40
CA GLU A 180 24.65 2.46 19.44
C GLU A 180 25.56 3.55 18.90
N ALA A 181 24.99 4.68 18.49
CA ALA A 181 25.72 5.79 17.85
C ALA A 181 26.89 6.35 18.70
N ASN A 182 26.86 6.14 20.02
CA ASN A 182 27.92 6.56 20.94
C ASN A 182 28.96 5.46 21.24
N SER A 183 28.79 4.23 20.75
CA SER A 183 29.74 3.14 20.96
C SER A 183 29.76 2.18 19.76
N PRO A 184 30.21 2.63 18.57
CA PRO A 184 30.29 1.76 17.40
C PRO A 184 31.28 0.62 17.65
N LEU A 185 30.91 -0.57 17.18
CA LEU A 185 31.72 -1.77 17.25
C LEU A 185 32.24 -2.11 15.85
N LEU A 186 33.52 -2.42 15.71
CA LEU A 186 34.08 -3.01 14.50
C LEU A 186 34.72 -4.34 14.87
N VAL A 187 34.31 -5.41 14.21
CA VAL A 187 34.81 -6.76 14.43
C VAL A 187 35.44 -7.24 13.14
N LEU A 188 36.69 -7.67 13.25
CA LEU A 188 37.46 -8.28 12.16
C LEU A 188 37.75 -9.72 12.55
N ALA A 189 37.47 -10.68 11.68
CA ALA A 189 37.72 -12.09 11.95
C ALA A 189 38.26 -12.79 10.70
N GLN A 190 39.20 -13.72 10.89
CA GLN A 190 39.74 -14.49 9.76
C GLN A 190 38.74 -15.50 9.21
N ARG A 191 37.95 -16.11 10.10
CA ARG A 191 36.90 -17.06 9.72
C ARG A 191 35.59 -16.71 10.39
N GLY A 192 34.50 -16.97 9.68
CA GLY A 192 33.16 -16.81 10.24
C GLY A 192 32.16 -17.76 9.61
N GLN A 193 31.06 -17.99 10.31
CA GLN A 193 29.89 -18.67 9.78
C GLN A 193 28.63 -18.08 10.42
N VAL A 194 27.53 -18.12 9.68
CA VAL A 194 26.21 -17.73 10.21
C VAL A 194 25.40 -18.96 10.59
N GLY A 195 25.01 -19.00 11.86
CA GLY A 195 23.99 -19.90 12.37
C GLY A 195 22.67 -19.15 12.59
N THR A 196 21.55 -19.85 12.41
CA THR A 196 20.24 -19.34 12.81
C THR A 196 19.78 -20.09 14.06
N SER A 197 19.29 -19.37 15.07
CA SER A 197 18.67 -20.01 16.25
C SER A 197 17.37 -20.72 15.84
N THR A 198 16.97 -21.77 16.57
CA THR A 198 15.74 -22.58 16.32
C THR A 198 14.45 -21.74 16.28
N SER A 199 14.46 -20.52 16.86
CA SER A 199 13.36 -19.55 16.80
C SER A 199 13.44 -18.51 15.67
N GLY A 200 14.54 -18.45 14.90
CA GLY A 200 14.68 -17.56 13.74
C GLY A 200 14.82 -16.05 14.04
N GLU A 201 14.67 -15.62 15.28
CA GLU A 201 14.69 -14.20 15.67
C GLU A 201 16.10 -13.61 15.85
N VAL A 202 17.11 -14.48 15.94
CA VAL A 202 18.51 -14.11 16.21
C VAL A 202 19.42 -14.79 15.18
N LEU A 203 20.20 -13.99 14.45
CA LEU A 203 21.35 -14.47 13.68
C LEU A 203 22.55 -14.57 14.61
N ARG A 204 23.20 -15.73 14.64
CA ARG A 204 24.41 -15.97 15.42
C ARG A 204 25.59 -16.05 14.48
N PHE A 205 26.50 -15.11 14.60
CA PHE A 205 27.76 -15.11 13.87
C PHE A 205 28.80 -15.77 14.76
N ALA A 206 29.23 -16.98 14.39
CA ALA A 206 30.37 -17.64 15.02
C ALA A 206 31.62 -17.19 14.27
N LEU A 207 32.50 -16.48 14.95
CA LEU A 207 33.71 -15.87 14.42
C LEU A 207 34.93 -16.51 15.09
N GLU A 208 35.97 -16.77 14.31
CA GLU A 208 37.23 -17.36 14.80
C GLU A 208 38.42 -16.46 14.43
N ALA A 209 39.40 -16.41 15.34
CA ALA A 209 40.65 -15.68 15.20
C ALA A 209 40.44 -14.23 14.74
N GLY A 210 39.96 -13.39 15.65
CA GLY A 210 39.58 -12.02 15.34
C GLY A 210 39.86 -11.01 16.45
N GLU A 211 39.51 -9.77 16.15
CA GLU A 211 39.63 -8.63 17.04
C GLU A 211 38.37 -7.76 17.00
N VAL A 212 37.98 -7.27 18.17
CA VAL A 212 36.86 -6.35 18.38
C VAL A 212 37.44 -5.00 18.75
N HIS A 213 37.09 -3.99 17.99
CA HIS A 213 37.46 -2.60 18.15
C HIS A 213 36.23 -1.87 18.67
N ARG A 214 36.35 -1.24 19.84
CA ARG A 214 35.30 -0.42 20.45
C ARG A 214 35.81 0.99 20.67
N SER A 215 35.04 1.97 20.22
CA SER A 215 35.31 3.40 20.45
C SER A 215 34.26 3.98 21.39
N ALA A 216 34.67 4.49 22.55
CA ALA A 216 33.75 5.02 23.56
C ALA A 216 33.49 6.53 23.36
N GLY A 217 32.54 6.85 22.47
CA GLY A 217 32.00 8.21 22.30
C GLY A 217 32.98 9.23 21.71
N ARG A 218 32.43 10.35 21.22
CA ARG A 218 33.22 11.47 20.63
C ARG A 218 33.98 12.31 21.67
N GLU A 219 33.72 12.14 22.96
CA GLU A 219 34.26 12.98 24.04
C GLU A 219 35.42 12.33 24.81
N THR A 220 35.61 11.01 24.70
CA THR A 220 36.70 10.28 25.38
C THR A 220 37.48 9.51 24.32
N GLU A 221 38.79 9.75 24.18
CA GLU A 221 39.68 8.97 23.28
C GLU A 221 39.94 7.55 23.82
N GLU A 222 38.94 6.89 24.40
CA GLU A 222 39.09 5.56 24.96
C GLU A 222 38.78 4.51 23.89
N TYR A 223 39.85 3.97 23.32
CA TYR A 223 39.81 2.95 22.28
C TYR A 223 40.28 1.61 22.84
N SER A 224 39.42 0.60 22.76
CA SER A 224 39.69 -0.75 23.28
C SER A 224 39.73 -1.76 22.13
N ILE A 225 40.81 -2.54 22.07
CA ILE A 225 40.94 -3.70 21.18
C ILE A 225 40.88 -4.98 22.02
N ILE A 226 39.93 -5.86 21.71
CA ILE A 226 39.80 -7.17 22.35
C ILE A 226 40.09 -8.24 21.31
N ARG A 227 41.14 -9.04 21.53
CA ARG A 227 41.46 -10.19 20.67
C ARG A 227 40.76 -11.44 21.19
N PHE A 228 40.24 -12.25 20.27
CA PHE A 228 39.53 -13.49 20.60
C PHE A 228 39.93 -14.63 19.66
N ASP A 229 40.02 -15.84 20.22
CA ASP A 229 40.17 -17.06 19.43
C ASP A 229 38.83 -17.53 18.87
N GLN A 230 37.77 -17.43 19.67
CA GLN A 230 36.38 -17.70 19.28
C GLN A 230 35.46 -16.65 19.90
N ALA A 231 34.55 -16.11 19.10
CA ALA A 231 33.50 -15.20 19.55
C ALA A 231 32.18 -15.56 18.88
N GLU A 232 31.08 -15.40 19.63
CA GLU A 232 29.73 -15.55 19.10
C GLU A 232 28.99 -14.22 19.25
N ILE A 233 28.61 -13.62 18.13
CA ILE A 233 27.86 -12.37 18.10
C ILE A 233 26.43 -12.69 17.71
N SER A 234 25.51 -12.43 18.64
CA SER A 234 24.07 -12.62 18.41
C SER A 234 23.42 -11.30 18.04
N VAL A 235 22.90 -11.21 16.82
CA VAL A 235 22.17 -10.04 16.34
C VAL A 235 20.70 -10.41 16.29
N GLY A 236 19.92 -9.80 17.19
CA GLY A 236 18.46 -9.89 17.15
C GLY A 236 17.94 -9.16 15.91
N VAL A 237 17.44 -9.92 14.94
CA VAL A 237 16.90 -9.36 13.70
C VAL A 237 15.39 -9.16 13.79
N GLY A 238 14.71 -9.73 14.79
CA GLY A 238 13.25 -9.61 14.94
C GLY A 238 12.74 -8.16 15.04
N ALA A 239 13.39 -7.31 15.83
CA ALA A 239 12.94 -5.93 16.06
C ALA A 239 13.26 -4.97 14.90
N SER A 240 14.32 -5.24 14.13
CA SER A 240 14.79 -4.43 13.00
C SER A 240 14.27 -4.93 11.65
N MET A 241 13.91 -6.21 11.51
CA MET A 241 13.13 -6.73 10.37
C MET A 241 11.75 -6.07 10.31
N GLY A 242 11.15 -5.74 11.45
CA GLY A 242 9.91 -4.95 11.52
C GLY A 242 10.05 -3.54 10.94
N LYS A 243 11.20 -2.87 11.16
CA LYS A 243 11.48 -1.52 10.60
C LYS A 243 11.89 -1.54 9.13
N ARG A 244 12.43 -2.66 8.61
CA ARG A 244 12.82 -2.85 7.20
C ARG A 244 11.82 -3.61 6.34
N SER A 245 10.66 -3.99 6.86
CA SER A 245 9.52 -4.23 5.97
C SER A 245 9.20 -2.90 5.29
N ARG A 246 9.83 -2.64 4.13
CA ARG A 246 9.48 -1.56 3.18
C ARG A 246 8.00 -1.70 2.72
N PHE A 247 7.33 -2.75 3.17
CA PHE A 247 5.90 -3.06 3.16
C PHE A 247 5.26 -2.88 4.56
N SER A 248 5.57 -1.80 5.28
CA SER A 248 4.94 -1.53 6.59
C SER A 248 3.49 -1.08 6.40
N TYR A 249 2.60 -2.04 6.15
CA TYR A 249 1.15 -1.87 6.12
C TYR A 249 0.54 -2.08 7.51
N SER A 250 1.24 -1.64 8.55
CA SER A 250 0.92 -1.99 9.95
C SER A 250 -0.50 -1.64 10.40
N ARG A 251 -1.20 -0.76 9.68
CA ARG A 251 -2.60 -0.40 9.95
C ARG A 251 -3.58 -1.04 8.98
N GLU A 252 -3.19 -1.32 7.75
CA GLU A 252 -4.01 -1.94 6.72
C GLU A 252 -4.03 -3.48 6.84
N GLU A 253 -3.10 -4.07 7.59
CA GLU A 253 -3.00 -5.48 7.92
C GLU A 253 -4.00 -5.96 8.97
N LEU A 254 -4.37 -5.09 9.92
CA LEU A 254 -5.27 -5.46 11.01
C LEU A 254 -6.68 -5.72 10.47
N THR A 255 -7.38 -6.72 10.98
CA THR A 255 -8.80 -6.87 10.67
C THR A 255 -9.62 -5.77 11.36
N PRO A 256 -10.86 -5.46 10.89
CA PRO A 256 -11.73 -4.53 11.61
C PRO A 256 -12.00 -4.95 13.06
N GLY A 257 -12.01 -6.24 13.35
CA GLY A 257 -12.14 -6.78 14.71
C GLY A 257 -10.91 -6.48 15.56
N GLU A 258 -9.71 -6.78 15.05
CA GLU A 258 -8.44 -6.47 15.71
C GLU A 258 -8.24 -4.97 15.92
N LEU A 259 -8.67 -4.13 14.99
CA LEU A 259 -8.64 -2.66 15.18
C LEU A 259 -9.54 -2.20 16.32
N MET A 260 -10.70 -2.83 16.50
CA MET A 260 -11.62 -2.49 17.59
C MET A 260 -11.08 -2.98 18.94
N GLU A 261 -10.47 -4.15 18.95
CA GLU A 261 -9.83 -4.73 20.13
C GLU A 261 -8.62 -3.90 20.56
N ALA A 262 -7.72 -3.57 19.63
CA ALA A 262 -6.59 -2.67 19.87
C ALA A 262 -7.03 -1.28 20.34
N ALA A 263 -8.15 -0.75 19.82
CA ALA A 263 -8.72 0.50 20.32
C ALA A 263 -9.18 0.37 21.78
N ARG A 264 -9.83 -0.74 22.17
CA ARG A 264 -10.29 -0.97 23.54
C ARG A 264 -9.14 -1.18 24.51
N GLU A 265 -8.11 -1.91 24.09
CA GLU A 265 -6.90 -2.13 24.89
C GLU A 265 -6.15 -0.82 25.14
N ALA A 266 -5.98 0.01 24.10
CA ALA A 266 -5.39 1.33 24.23
C ALA A 266 -6.19 2.20 25.23
N GLU A 267 -7.53 2.21 25.14
CA GLU A 267 -8.37 2.93 26.11
C GLU A 267 -8.22 2.39 27.54
N ALA A 268 -8.14 1.07 27.71
CA ALA A 268 -7.97 0.44 29.01
C ALA A 268 -6.60 0.76 29.65
N GLN A 269 -5.58 0.97 28.82
CA GLN A 269 -4.22 1.36 29.24
C GLN A 269 -4.05 2.89 29.40
N GLY A 270 -5.08 3.68 29.09
CA GLY A 270 -5.00 5.14 29.08
C GLY A 270 -4.22 5.74 27.90
N GLU A 271 -3.94 4.93 26.87
CA GLU A 271 -3.32 5.34 25.62
C GLU A 271 -4.34 5.93 24.62
N ASP A 272 -3.85 6.62 23.59
CA ASP A 272 -4.71 7.28 22.60
C ASP A 272 -5.29 6.29 21.56
N ALA A 273 -6.54 5.90 21.75
CA ALA A 273 -7.26 5.02 20.82
C ALA A 273 -7.77 5.69 19.54
N ARG A 274 -7.61 7.02 19.39
CA ARG A 274 -8.12 7.76 18.21
C ARG A 274 -7.54 7.24 16.92
N MET A 275 -6.28 6.80 16.93
CA MET A 275 -5.59 6.30 15.76
C MET A 275 -6.26 5.02 15.20
N TYR A 276 -6.63 4.07 16.08
CA TYR A 276 -7.30 2.82 15.70
C TYR A 276 -8.73 3.06 15.22
N ARG A 277 -9.48 3.91 15.94
CA ARG A 277 -10.84 4.32 15.52
C ARG A 277 -10.83 5.04 14.18
N MET A 278 -9.84 5.91 13.97
CA MET A 278 -9.69 6.61 12.70
C MET A 278 -9.44 5.63 11.56
N ALA A 279 -8.57 4.63 11.75
CA ALA A 279 -8.31 3.62 10.72
C ALA A 279 -9.59 2.86 10.31
N LEU A 280 -10.46 2.51 11.26
CA LEU A 280 -11.75 1.87 10.98
C LEU A 280 -12.65 2.76 10.12
N HIS A 281 -12.77 4.04 10.48
CA HIS A 281 -13.62 4.98 9.74
C HIS A 281 -13.03 5.36 8.37
N SER A 282 -11.70 5.49 8.24
CA SER A 282 -11.02 5.70 6.96
C SER A 282 -11.27 4.54 5.99
N ARG A 283 -11.27 3.28 6.48
CA ARG A 283 -11.57 2.10 5.64
C ARG A 283 -13.00 2.16 5.08
N LEU A 284 -13.96 2.48 5.94
CA LEU A 284 -15.35 2.67 5.52
C LEU A 284 -15.45 3.82 4.50
N GLY A 285 -14.74 4.93 4.75
CA GLY A 285 -14.65 6.06 3.83
C GLY A 285 -14.16 5.64 2.43
N ASN A 286 -13.06 4.89 2.38
CA ASN A 286 -12.48 4.40 1.12
C ASN A 286 -13.41 3.43 0.40
N ALA A 287 -14.12 2.55 1.12
CA ALA A 287 -15.08 1.64 0.53
C ALA A 287 -16.33 2.35 -0.03
N LEU A 288 -16.71 3.50 0.55
CA LEU A 288 -17.84 4.31 0.07
C LEU A 288 -17.47 5.32 -1.04
N ALA A 289 -16.18 5.48 -1.33
CA ALA A 289 -15.68 6.37 -2.38
C ALA A 289 -16.34 6.17 -3.77
N PRO A 290 -16.63 4.94 -4.24
CA PRO A 290 -17.34 4.73 -5.51
C PRO A 290 -18.68 5.48 -5.58
N ILE A 291 -19.42 5.60 -4.48
CA ILE A 291 -20.71 6.32 -4.46
C ILE A 291 -20.48 7.81 -4.70
N ALA A 292 -19.49 8.39 -4.02
CA ALA A 292 -19.10 9.78 -4.21
C ALA A 292 -18.62 10.03 -5.66
N PHE A 293 -17.86 9.10 -6.24
CA PHE A 293 -17.42 9.17 -7.63
C PHE A 293 -18.52 8.97 -8.66
N ALA A 294 -19.54 8.16 -8.39
CA ALA A 294 -20.72 8.07 -9.26
C ALA A 294 -21.48 9.41 -9.31
N LEU A 295 -21.69 10.03 -8.15
CA LEU A 295 -22.39 11.32 -8.05
C LEU A 295 -21.62 12.48 -8.67
N LEU A 296 -20.30 12.47 -8.56
CA LEU A 296 -19.46 13.51 -9.15
C LEU A 296 -19.17 13.25 -10.64
N GLY A 297 -18.77 12.03 -10.99
CA GLY A 297 -18.32 11.65 -12.33
C GLY A 297 -19.44 11.73 -13.36
N THR A 298 -20.68 11.37 -13.00
CA THR A 298 -21.83 11.36 -13.92
C THR A 298 -22.13 12.75 -14.52
N PRO A 299 -22.37 13.81 -13.72
CA PRO A 299 -22.59 15.14 -14.27
C PRO A 299 -21.36 15.74 -14.95
N LEU A 300 -20.14 15.41 -14.48
CA LEU A 300 -18.90 15.85 -15.14
C LEU A 300 -18.73 15.24 -16.54
N ALA A 301 -19.13 13.98 -16.72
CA ALA A 301 -19.13 13.33 -18.03
C ALA A 301 -20.16 13.97 -18.97
N MET A 302 -21.36 14.26 -18.48
CA MET A 302 -22.46 14.82 -19.30
C MET A 302 -22.27 16.28 -19.67
N GLY A 303 -21.67 17.09 -18.79
CA GLY A 303 -21.59 18.54 -18.98
C GLY A 303 -20.63 19.00 -20.10
N ARG A 304 -19.83 18.10 -20.69
CA ARG A 304 -18.72 18.48 -21.58
C ARG A 304 -19.03 18.12 -23.03
N ARG A 305 -19.54 19.11 -23.77
CA ARG A 305 -19.90 18.96 -25.19
C ARG A 305 -18.71 18.89 -26.17
N GLN A 306 -17.44 19.13 -25.78
CA GLN A 306 -16.38 19.33 -26.79
C GLN A 306 -14.89 19.27 -26.37
N SER A 307 -14.52 18.95 -25.12
CA SER A 307 -13.09 18.85 -24.79
C SER A 307 -12.59 17.43 -24.98
N GLY A 308 -11.59 17.22 -25.84
CA GLY A 308 -11.08 15.89 -26.21
C GLY A 308 -10.72 14.99 -25.03
N ARG A 309 -10.65 13.68 -25.30
CA ARG A 309 -10.43 12.58 -24.32
C ARG A 309 -9.34 12.85 -23.29
N ALA A 310 -8.26 13.55 -23.68
CA ALA A 310 -7.17 13.95 -22.78
C ALA A 310 -7.63 14.76 -21.57
N TRP A 311 -8.60 15.66 -21.73
CA TRP A 311 -9.12 16.45 -20.61
C TRP A 311 -9.96 15.61 -19.65
N GLY A 312 -10.62 14.58 -20.15
CA GLY A 312 -11.31 13.58 -19.33
C GLY A 312 -10.33 12.90 -18.37
N TYR A 313 -9.17 12.45 -18.88
CA TYR A 313 -8.12 11.83 -18.07
C TYR A 313 -7.50 12.78 -17.04
N LEU A 314 -7.27 14.04 -17.40
CA LEU A 314 -6.76 15.03 -16.44
C LEU A 314 -7.75 15.29 -15.30
N LEU A 315 -9.06 15.32 -15.61
CA LEU A 315 -10.08 15.50 -14.59
C LEU A 315 -10.27 14.27 -13.70
N THR A 316 -10.20 13.04 -14.23
CA THR A 316 -10.24 11.85 -13.38
C THR A 316 -9.06 11.82 -12.44
N LEU A 317 -7.85 12.05 -12.96
CA LEU A 317 -6.63 12.08 -12.17
C LEU A 317 -6.70 13.19 -11.12
N GLY A 318 -7.06 14.41 -11.52
CA GLY A 318 -7.20 15.54 -10.62
C GLY A 318 -8.27 15.32 -9.55
N GLY A 319 -9.44 14.79 -9.92
CA GLY A 319 -10.52 14.48 -8.99
C GLY A 319 -10.15 13.37 -8.01
N TYR A 320 -9.47 12.33 -8.47
CA TYR A 320 -8.96 11.26 -7.62
C TYR A 320 -7.90 11.76 -6.65
N VAL A 321 -6.89 12.47 -7.15
CA VAL A 321 -5.82 13.05 -6.32
C VAL A 321 -6.41 13.99 -5.28
N LEU A 322 -7.32 14.88 -5.68
CA LEU A 322 -8.00 15.79 -4.77
C LEU A 322 -8.79 15.05 -3.68
N TYR A 323 -9.52 13.99 -4.04
CA TYR A 323 -10.25 13.17 -3.07
C TYR A 323 -9.29 12.60 -2.00
N TYR A 324 -8.20 11.95 -2.42
CA TYR A 324 -7.28 11.32 -1.48
C TYR A 324 -6.47 12.34 -0.67
N LEU A 325 -6.12 13.49 -1.24
CA LEU A 325 -5.50 14.58 -0.48
C LEU A 325 -6.44 15.09 0.61
N LEU A 326 -7.71 15.33 0.29
CA LEU A 326 -8.70 15.74 1.28
C LEU A 326 -8.92 14.67 2.35
N SER A 327 -9.06 13.41 1.96
CA SER A 327 -9.18 12.29 2.90
C SER A 327 -7.99 12.23 3.87
N ARG A 328 -6.76 12.44 3.37
CA ARG A 328 -5.55 12.48 4.23
C ARG A 328 -5.55 13.65 5.21
N VAL A 329 -5.98 14.83 4.76
CA VAL A 329 -6.10 16.01 5.64
C VAL A 329 -7.12 15.75 6.74
N PHE A 330 -8.32 15.25 6.41
CA PHE A 330 -9.34 14.95 7.41
C PHE A 330 -8.93 13.82 8.35
N GLU A 331 -8.25 12.79 7.84
CA GLU A 331 -7.67 11.71 8.66
C GLU A 331 -6.67 12.24 9.69
N GLN A 332 -5.78 13.15 9.29
CA GLN A 332 -4.85 13.79 10.23
C GLN A 332 -5.56 14.66 11.27
N MET A 333 -6.61 15.40 10.87
CA MET A 333 -7.43 16.17 11.82
C MET A 333 -8.14 15.26 12.82
N GLY A 334 -8.63 14.10 12.38
CA GLY A 334 -9.21 13.07 13.23
C GLY A 334 -8.21 12.46 14.21
N GLN A 335 -7.01 12.14 13.75
CA GLN A 335 -5.92 11.63 14.61
C GLN A 335 -5.48 12.64 15.66
N LYS A 336 -5.44 13.94 15.32
CA LYS A 336 -5.13 15.02 16.27
C LYS A 336 -6.29 15.35 17.22
N GLY A 337 -7.45 14.71 17.07
CA GLY A 337 -8.65 14.95 17.87
C GLY A 337 -9.37 16.27 17.57
N GLN A 338 -9.05 16.93 16.46
CA GLN A 338 -9.75 18.15 16.03
C GLN A 338 -11.14 17.86 15.46
N LEU A 339 -11.32 16.64 14.93
CA LEU A 339 -12.60 16.14 14.45
C LEU A 339 -12.88 14.75 15.05
N PRO A 340 -14.14 14.41 15.34
CA PRO A 340 -14.51 13.04 15.67
C PRO A 340 -14.12 12.08 14.54
N ALA A 341 -13.51 10.93 14.88
CA ALA A 341 -13.01 9.96 13.91
C ALA A 341 -14.08 9.52 12.87
N GLY A 342 -15.34 9.38 13.31
CA GLY A 342 -16.46 9.03 12.45
C GLY A 342 -16.75 10.07 11.37
N LEU A 343 -16.69 11.36 11.72
CA LEU A 343 -16.85 12.44 10.76
C LEU A 343 -15.62 12.55 9.86
N ALA A 344 -14.43 12.59 10.45
CA ALA A 344 -13.16 12.70 9.74
C ALA A 344 -13.02 11.67 8.60
N GLY A 345 -13.37 10.40 8.84
CA GLY A 345 -13.30 9.35 7.82
C GLY A 345 -14.30 9.49 6.67
N GLN A 346 -15.37 10.27 6.84
CA GLN A 346 -16.42 10.46 5.82
C GLN A 346 -16.44 11.86 5.20
N MET A 347 -15.71 12.83 5.76
CA MET A 347 -15.75 14.22 5.30
C MET A 347 -15.45 14.36 3.79
N ALA A 348 -14.45 13.64 3.28
CA ALA A 348 -14.11 13.69 1.86
C ALA A 348 -15.26 13.17 0.97
N ASN A 349 -15.91 12.07 1.37
CA ASN A 349 -17.11 11.55 0.69
C ASN A 349 -18.23 12.58 0.70
N LEU A 350 -18.53 13.19 1.84
CA LEU A 350 -19.60 14.18 1.97
C LEU A 350 -19.35 15.40 1.08
N VAL A 351 -18.11 15.89 1.01
CA VAL A 351 -17.72 16.99 0.12
C VAL A 351 -17.94 16.60 -1.34
N PHE A 352 -17.47 15.44 -1.78
CA PHE A 352 -17.62 14.98 -3.16
C PHE A 352 -19.09 14.71 -3.54
N VAL A 353 -19.87 14.15 -2.62
CA VAL A 353 -21.32 13.96 -2.76
C VAL A 353 -22.02 15.31 -2.91
N ALA A 354 -21.72 16.29 -2.05
CA ALA A 354 -22.33 17.61 -2.12
C ALA A 354 -22.00 18.32 -3.45
N VAL A 355 -20.73 18.30 -3.87
CA VAL A 355 -20.31 18.86 -5.16
C VAL A 355 -20.97 18.13 -6.33
N GLY A 356 -21.05 16.80 -6.27
CA GLY A 356 -21.70 15.97 -7.28
C GLY A 356 -23.19 16.25 -7.41
N LEU A 357 -23.91 16.41 -6.29
CA LEU A 357 -25.33 16.78 -6.28
C LEU A 357 -25.56 18.18 -6.85
N VAL A 358 -24.71 19.16 -6.50
CA VAL A 358 -24.77 20.51 -7.09
C VAL A 358 -24.50 20.47 -8.60
N ALA A 359 -23.51 19.68 -9.03
CA ALA A 359 -23.20 19.51 -10.46
C ALA A 359 -24.36 18.84 -11.21
N LEU A 360 -24.95 17.79 -10.64
CA LEU A 360 -26.11 17.10 -11.20
C LEU A 360 -27.33 18.03 -11.30
N TYR A 361 -27.57 18.84 -10.27
CA TYR A 361 -28.62 19.85 -10.27
C TYR A 361 -28.41 20.89 -11.38
N ARG A 362 -27.17 21.39 -11.53
CA ARG A 362 -26.83 22.33 -12.60
C ARG A 362 -27.09 21.72 -13.97
N VAL A 363 -26.61 20.50 -14.24
CA VAL A 363 -26.83 19.77 -15.50
C VAL A 363 -28.32 19.53 -15.76
N SER A 364 -29.12 19.26 -14.72
CA SER A 364 -30.57 19.07 -14.86
C SER A 364 -31.30 20.37 -15.22
N ARG A 365 -30.87 21.52 -14.69
CA ARG A 365 -31.45 22.82 -14.99
C ARG A 365 -30.99 23.40 -16.32
N SER A 366 -29.75 23.12 -16.74
CA SER A 366 -29.25 23.53 -18.05
C SER A 366 -29.75 22.65 -19.20
N GLY A 367 -30.76 21.80 -18.96
CA GLY A 367 -31.59 21.14 -19.96
C GLY A 367 -32.35 22.17 -20.81
N THR A 368 -31.63 22.86 -21.66
CA THR A 368 -32.16 23.85 -22.59
C THR A 368 -31.38 23.70 -23.87
N VAL A 369 -32.10 23.19 -24.86
CA VAL A 369 -31.89 23.52 -26.26
C VAL A 369 -31.25 24.92 -26.35
N LYS A 370 -30.00 24.94 -26.78
CA LYS A 370 -29.43 26.00 -27.61
C LYS A 370 -28.76 25.29 -28.76
#